data_AF-A0A7K4RG92-F1
#
_entry.id   AF-A0A7K4RG92-F1
#
_cell.length_a   1.000
_cell.length_b   1.000
_cell.length_c   1.000
_cell.angle_alpha   90.00
_cell.angle_beta   90.00
_cell.angle_gamma   90.00
#
_symmetry.space_group_name_H-M   'P 1'
#
loop_
_entity.id
_entity.type
_entity.pdbx_description
1 polymer ?
#
loop_
_entity_poly.entity_id
_entity_poly.type
_entity_poly.pdbx_seq_one_letter_code
_entity_poly.pdbx_strand_id
1 'polypeptide(L)'
;VLRQRLGLRCFLGLTATATPATARDVSRHLGVPPGAVPAASPRGAVVPPNLLLSVSAERDRDQALVSLLRGERLAGSVLVYCARREQTERVAGLIRARVPESDGKGSNFGSQFPRSGSRFPHFQDQILRVKSHIFAYHAGLSGPERRRIQRSFTGGRLRVVVATVAFGMGLDKPDVRAVVHYDIPKDFESYVQEIGRAGRDGRPARCHLFLDPEV
;
A
#
# COMPACT_ATOMS: atom_id res chain seq x y z
N VAL A 1 -29.14 2.85 16.75
CA VAL A 1 -28.51 2.50 18.06
C VAL A 1 -27.82 3.69 18.72
N LEU A 2 -26.77 4.28 18.13
CA LEU A 2 -26.00 5.38 18.76
C LEU A 2 -26.87 6.57 19.20
N ARG A 3 -27.81 7.02 18.36
CA ARG A 3 -28.77 8.10 18.71
C ARG A 3 -29.72 7.71 19.84
N GLN A 4 -30.34 6.53 19.71
CA GLN A 4 -31.41 6.08 20.60
C GLN A 4 -30.92 5.62 21.97
N ARG A 5 -29.74 5.00 22.04
CA ARG A 5 -29.21 4.41 23.27
C ARG A 5 -28.16 5.26 23.96
N LEU A 6 -27.38 6.04 23.21
CA LEU A 6 -26.28 6.85 23.76
C LEU A 6 -26.56 8.36 23.68
N GLY A 7 -27.73 8.78 23.18
CA GLY A 7 -28.12 10.19 23.12
C GLY A 7 -27.25 11.07 22.20
N LEU A 8 -26.43 10.47 21.33
CA LEU A 8 -25.52 11.19 20.44
C LEU A 8 -26.31 11.97 19.38
N ARG A 9 -26.12 13.29 19.32
CA ARG A 9 -26.80 14.19 18.36
C ARG A 9 -25.88 14.70 17.24
N CYS A 10 -24.58 14.74 17.49
CA CYS A 10 -23.58 15.22 16.53
C CYS A 10 -22.84 14.02 15.91
N PHE A 11 -22.75 14.00 14.58
CA PHE A 11 -22.06 12.96 13.81
C PHE A 11 -21.08 13.62 12.84
N LEU A 12 -19.83 13.16 12.86
CA LEU A 12 -18.80 13.55 11.91
C LEU A 12 -18.48 12.33 11.02
N GLY A 13 -18.71 12.47 9.71
CA GLY A 13 -18.33 11.47 8.71
C GLY A 13 -17.09 11.89 7.96
N LEU A 14 -16.03 11.09 8.00
CA LEU A 14 -14.79 11.32 7.25
C LEU A 14 -14.58 10.15 6.28
N THR A 15 -14.31 10.46 5.02
CA THR A 15 -13.93 9.48 4.01
C THR A 15 -12.85 10.05 3.10
N ALA A 16 -11.91 9.20 2.69
CA ALA A 16 -10.89 9.56 1.70
C ALA A 16 -11.40 9.40 0.26
N THR A 17 -12.35 8.47 0.06
CA THR A 17 -12.91 8.11 -1.25
C THR A 17 -14.40 7.86 -1.07
N ALA A 18 -15.24 8.62 -1.75
CA ALA A 18 -16.67 8.35 -1.85
C ALA A 18 -17.22 8.95 -3.13
N THR A 19 -17.93 8.14 -3.92
CA THR A 19 -18.77 8.70 -4.99
C THR A 19 -19.84 9.65 -4.42
N PRO A 20 -20.39 10.57 -5.24
CA PRO A 20 -21.53 11.40 -4.83
C PRO A 20 -22.75 10.59 -4.37
N ALA A 21 -22.94 9.38 -4.90
CA ALA A 21 -24.01 8.48 -4.45
C ALA A 21 -23.73 7.96 -3.03
N THR A 22 -22.53 7.42 -2.78
CA THR A 22 -22.11 6.92 -1.46
C THR A 22 -22.13 8.03 -0.42
N ALA A 23 -21.61 9.22 -0.74
CA ALA A 23 -21.61 10.37 0.17
C ALA A 23 -23.05 10.79 0.57
N ARG A 24 -23.99 10.79 -0.36
CA ARG A 24 -25.41 11.07 -0.09
C ARG A 24 -26.04 10.00 0.79
N ASP A 25 -25.74 8.73 0.56
CA ASP A 25 -26.30 7.64 1.35
C ASP A 25 -25.78 7.62 2.79
N VAL A 26 -24.47 7.86 2.99
CA VAL A 26 -23.86 8.04 4.31
C VAL A 26 -24.47 9.25 5.02
N SER A 27 -24.66 10.36 4.32
CA SER A 27 -25.26 11.57 4.90
C SER A 27 -26.70 11.32 5.35
N ARG A 28 -27.48 10.57 4.56
CA ARG A 28 -28.83 10.13 4.92
C ARG A 28 -28.82 9.30 6.20
N HIS A 29 -27.92 8.31 6.30
CA HIS A 29 -27.78 7.46 7.49
C HIS A 29 -27.34 8.23 8.74
N LEU A 30 -26.42 9.18 8.57
CA LEU A 30 -25.93 10.03 9.65
C LEU A 30 -26.88 11.19 9.98
N GLY A 31 -27.97 11.36 9.21
CA GLY A 31 -28.91 12.48 9.31
C GLY A 31 -28.24 13.85 9.17
N VAL A 32 -27.22 13.93 8.33
CA VAL A 32 -26.52 15.16 7.95
C VAL A 32 -27.31 15.83 6.83
N PRO A 33 -27.71 17.11 6.98
CA PRO A 33 -28.51 17.78 5.96
C PRO A 33 -27.73 17.93 4.64
N PRO A 34 -28.40 17.93 3.47
CA PRO A 34 -27.76 17.90 2.15
C PRO A 34 -26.78 19.05 1.86
N GLY A 35 -26.90 20.19 2.56
CA GLY A 35 -26.00 21.35 2.44
C GLY A 35 -24.86 21.38 3.47
N ALA A 36 -24.84 20.47 4.44
CA ALA A 36 -23.75 20.35 5.42
C ALA A 36 -22.63 19.41 4.96
N VAL A 37 -22.87 18.64 3.89
CA VAL A 37 -21.80 17.95 3.16
C VAL A 37 -21.15 19.04 2.31
N PRO A 38 -19.88 19.44 2.59
CA PRO A 38 -19.16 20.29 1.66
C PRO A 38 -19.28 19.62 0.30
N ALA A 39 -19.63 20.37 -0.75
CA ALA A 39 -19.73 19.81 -2.09
C ALA A 39 -18.49 18.93 -2.28
N ALA A 40 -18.68 17.61 -2.40
CA ALA A 40 -17.60 16.71 -2.75
C ALA A 40 -16.94 17.41 -3.93
N SER A 41 -15.65 17.75 -3.78
CA SER A 41 -14.96 18.69 -4.69
C SER A 41 -15.52 18.46 -6.09
N PRO A 42 -16.01 19.49 -6.81
CA PRO A 42 -16.69 19.31 -8.10
C PRO A 42 -15.84 18.52 -9.13
N ARG A 43 -14.57 18.32 -8.80
CA ARG A 43 -13.67 17.32 -9.35
C ARG A 43 -13.67 16.10 -8.41
N GLY A 44 -14.39 15.04 -8.76
CA GLY A 44 -14.31 13.74 -8.05
C GLY A 44 -12.87 13.28 -7.84
N ALA A 45 -12.63 12.31 -6.94
CA ALA A 45 -11.30 11.90 -6.45
C ALA A 45 -10.16 12.13 -7.46
N VAL A 46 -9.51 13.30 -7.34
CA VAL A 46 -8.57 13.78 -8.35
C VAL A 46 -7.28 13.01 -8.11
N VAL A 47 -6.87 12.22 -9.10
CA VAL A 47 -5.53 11.63 -9.12
C VAL A 47 -4.52 12.79 -9.05
N PRO A 48 -3.64 12.82 -8.04
CA PRO A 48 -2.66 13.89 -7.92
C PRO A 48 -1.80 14.00 -9.19
N PRO A 49 -1.50 15.22 -9.68
CA PRO A 49 -0.82 15.40 -10.96
C PRO A 49 0.63 14.88 -10.96
N ASN A 50 1.21 14.63 -9.78
CA ASN A 50 2.53 14.02 -9.62
C ASN A 50 2.52 12.49 -9.74
N LEU A 51 1.35 11.85 -9.88
CA LEU A 51 1.25 10.41 -10.11
C LEU A 51 1.28 10.09 -11.62
N LEU A 52 2.30 9.33 -12.03
CA LEU A 52 2.45 8.82 -13.38
C LEU A 52 1.78 7.45 -13.47
N LEU A 53 0.59 7.40 -14.06
CA LEU A 53 -0.16 6.17 -14.25
C LEU A 53 0.29 5.44 -15.51
N SER A 54 0.37 4.11 -15.44
CA SER A 54 0.66 3.24 -16.57
C SER A 54 -0.02 1.88 -16.40
N VAL A 55 -0.32 1.24 -17.52
CA VAL A 55 -1.00 -0.05 -17.55
C VAL A 55 -0.32 -0.92 -18.61
N SER A 56 -0.16 -2.21 -18.35
CA SER A 56 0.23 -3.18 -19.39
C SER A 56 -0.51 -4.50 -19.22
N ALA A 57 -0.68 -5.24 -20.32
CA ALA A 57 -1.19 -6.61 -20.32
C ALA A 57 -0.01 -7.54 -20.59
N GLU A 58 0.48 -8.20 -19.54
CA GLU A 58 1.69 -9.02 -19.59
C GLU A 58 1.33 -10.49 -19.47
N ARG A 59 1.84 -11.32 -20.38
CA ARG A 59 1.72 -12.79 -20.28
C ARG A 59 2.51 -13.33 -19.08
N ASP A 60 3.70 -12.77 -18.86
CA ASP A 60 4.56 -13.10 -17.71
C ASP A 60 4.71 -11.88 -16.79
N ARG A 61 3.73 -11.72 -15.88
CA ARG A 61 3.72 -10.65 -14.88
C ARG A 61 4.92 -10.72 -13.92
N ASP A 62 5.42 -11.91 -13.63
CA ASP A 62 6.58 -12.10 -12.74
C ASP A 62 7.82 -11.47 -13.36
N GLN A 63 8.08 -11.76 -14.63
CA GLN A 63 9.23 -11.19 -15.36
C GLN A 63 9.06 -9.68 -15.60
N ALA A 64 7.85 -9.23 -15.92
CA ALA A 64 7.55 -7.80 -16.10
C ALA A 64 7.76 -7.01 -14.80
N LEU A 65 7.28 -7.53 -13.66
CA LEU A 65 7.50 -6.92 -12.35
C LEU A 65 8.99 -6.82 -12.01
N VAL A 66 9.74 -7.91 -12.19
CA VAL A 66 11.20 -7.91 -11.94
C VAL A 66 11.90 -6.89 -12.84
N SER A 67 11.54 -6.81 -14.11
CA SER A 67 12.10 -5.85 -15.07
C SER A 67 11.79 -4.41 -14.65
N LEU A 68 10.56 -4.15 -14.21
CA LEU A 68 10.12 -2.84 -13.73
C LEU A 68 10.86 -2.41 -12.44
N LEU A 69 11.10 -3.35 -11.53
CA LEU A 69 11.84 -3.12 -10.28
C LEU A 69 13.35 -3.01 -10.46
N ARG A 70 13.92 -3.63 -11.50
CA ARG A 70 15.34 -3.50 -11.86
C ARG A 70 15.63 -2.20 -12.60
N GLY A 71 14.67 -1.71 -13.38
CA GLY A 71 14.80 -0.45 -14.09
C GLY A 71 14.90 0.75 -13.14
N GLU A 72 15.56 1.82 -13.59
CA GLU A 72 15.64 3.10 -12.86
C GLU A 72 14.27 3.76 -12.64
N ARG A 73 13.23 3.25 -13.31
CA ARG A 73 11.86 3.75 -13.26
C ARG A 73 11.25 3.63 -11.85
N LEU A 74 11.61 2.60 -11.07
CA LEU A 74 11.08 2.39 -9.70
C LEU A 74 12.18 2.40 -8.63
N ALA A 75 12.92 3.51 -8.55
CA ALA A 75 13.84 3.79 -7.45
C ALA A 75 13.08 4.19 -6.17
N GLY A 76 13.61 3.80 -5.00
CA GLY A 76 13.05 4.12 -3.68
C GLY A 76 12.04 3.11 -3.14
N SER A 77 11.14 3.57 -2.26
CA SER A 77 10.15 2.71 -1.61
C SER A 77 8.98 2.36 -2.53
N VAL A 78 8.70 1.07 -2.67
CA VAL A 78 7.71 0.48 -3.57
C VAL A 78 6.71 -0.35 -2.77
N LEU A 79 5.44 -0.19 -3.10
CA LEU A 79 4.35 -1.04 -2.61
C LEU A 79 3.79 -1.85 -3.77
N VAL A 80 3.75 -3.17 -3.63
CA VAL A 80 3.18 -4.08 -4.63
C VAL A 80 1.90 -4.68 -4.06
N TYR A 81 0.75 -4.45 -4.68
CA TYR A 81 -0.53 -5.00 -4.27
C TYR A 81 -0.82 -6.33 -4.96
N CYS A 82 -1.19 -7.34 -4.16
CA CYS A 82 -1.71 -8.62 -4.62
C CYS A 82 -3.09 -8.90 -4.00
N ALA A 83 -3.93 -9.65 -4.69
CA ALA A 83 -5.25 -10.02 -4.21
C ALA A 83 -5.20 -11.04 -3.07
N ARG A 84 -4.25 -11.99 -3.13
CA ARG A 84 -4.20 -13.15 -2.21
C ARG A 84 -2.97 -13.15 -1.31
N ARG A 85 -3.13 -13.69 -0.09
CA ARG A 85 -2.03 -13.82 0.88
C ARG A 85 -0.91 -14.74 0.38
N GLU A 86 -1.25 -15.88 -0.24
CA GLU A 86 -0.23 -16.84 -0.72
C GLU A 86 0.62 -16.20 -1.83
N GLN A 87 0.00 -15.36 -2.65
CA GLN A 87 0.64 -14.63 -3.73
C GLN A 87 1.61 -13.58 -3.22
N THR A 88 1.30 -12.87 -2.13
CA THR A 88 2.23 -11.89 -1.55
C THR A 88 3.56 -12.53 -1.14
N GLU A 89 3.52 -13.73 -0.54
CA GLU A 89 4.73 -14.46 -0.16
C GLU A 89 5.51 -14.97 -1.38
N ARG A 90 4.81 -15.54 -2.36
CA ARG A 90 5.39 -16.01 -3.63
C ARG A 90 6.11 -14.89 -4.37
N VAL A 91 5.43 -13.76 -4.54
CA VAL A 91 5.95 -12.58 -5.25
C VAL A 91 7.10 -11.94 -4.47
N ALA A 92 7.02 -11.84 -3.14
CA ALA A 92 8.15 -11.38 -2.33
C ALA A 92 9.38 -12.30 -2.47
N GLY A 93 9.16 -13.62 -2.47
CA GLY A 93 10.21 -14.62 -2.74
C GLY A 93 10.86 -14.46 -4.10
N LEU A 94 10.05 -14.28 -5.15
CA LEU A 94 10.52 -14.01 -6.51
C LEU A 94 11.38 -12.75 -6.58
N ILE A 95 10.92 -11.64 -6.02
CA ILE A 95 11.65 -10.37 -6.03
C ILE A 95 12.97 -10.53 -5.29
N ARG A 96 13.00 -11.21 -4.14
CA ARG A 96 14.24 -11.49 -3.40
C ARG A 96 15.24 -12.31 -4.20
N ALA A 97 14.77 -13.27 -4.99
CA ALA A 97 15.63 -14.12 -5.81
C ALA A 97 16.17 -13.42 -7.06
N ARG A 98 15.41 -12.48 -7.62
CA ARG A 98 15.72 -11.90 -8.95
C ARG A 98 16.10 -10.42 -8.92
N VAL A 99 15.81 -9.66 -7.87
CA VAL A 99 16.18 -8.24 -7.80
C VAL A 99 17.40 -8.12 -6.88
N PRO A 100 18.60 -7.84 -7.43
CA PRO A 100 19.79 -7.68 -6.60
C PRO A 100 19.59 -6.55 -5.58
N GLU A 101 20.17 -6.71 -4.39
CA GLU A 101 20.30 -5.62 -3.43
C GLU A 101 21.18 -4.57 -4.10
N SER A 102 20.57 -3.54 -4.67
CA SER A 102 21.31 -2.40 -5.22
C SER A 102 22.04 -1.74 -4.05
N ASP A 103 23.36 -1.94 -3.99
CA ASP A 103 24.25 -1.31 -3.02
C ASP A 103 23.91 0.17 -2.90
N GLY A 104 23.60 0.58 -1.68
CA GLY A 104 23.06 1.90 -1.34
C GLY A 104 24.02 3.05 -1.64
N LYS A 105 24.15 3.43 -2.91
CA LYS A 105 24.81 4.68 -3.31
C LYS A 105 23.87 5.88 -3.40
N GLY A 106 22.61 5.75 -2.98
CA GLY A 106 21.65 6.88 -3.03
C GLY A 106 20.54 6.90 -2.00
N SER A 107 20.51 5.96 -1.04
CA SER A 107 19.51 6.00 0.02
C SER A 107 19.98 5.25 1.26
N ASN A 108 19.78 5.85 2.43
CA ASN A 108 20.13 5.37 3.77
C ASN A 108 19.34 4.10 4.19
N PHE A 109 19.13 3.13 3.29
CA PHE A 109 18.60 1.81 3.63
C PHE A 109 19.73 0.97 4.24
N GLY A 110 20.27 1.37 5.40
CA GLY A 110 21.33 0.58 6.04
C GLY A 110 22.01 1.29 7.20
N SER A 111 21.68 0.84 8.42
CA SER A 111 22.62 0.51 9.52
C SER A 111 21.97 0.72 10.90
N GLN A 112 20.91 -0.01 11.26
CA GLN A 112 20.55 -0.23 12.69
C GLN A 112 19.36 -1.19 12.79
N PHE A 113 19.64 -2.49 12.77
CA PHE A 113 18.78 -3.44 13.48
C PHE A 113 19.24 -3.46 14.93
N PRO A 114 18.41 -3.08 15.92
CA PRO A 114 18.80 -3.18 17.31
C PRO A 114 18.99 -4.66 17.67
N ARG A 115 20.19 -5.02 18.13
CA ARG A 115 20.46 -6.30 18.80
C ARG A 115 19.85 -6.20 20.19
N SER A 116 18.74 -6.88 20.45
CA SER A 116 18.30 -7.08 21.83
C SER A 116 17.69 -8.47 21.97
N GLY A 117 18.32 -9.26 22.85
CA GLY A 117 17.84 -10.57 23.22
C GLY A 117 16.50 -10.51 23.92
N SER A 118 15.59 -11.41 23.53
CA SER A 118 14.46 -11.79 24.36
C SER A 118 14.11 -13.26 24.07
N ARG A 119 14.10 -14.05 25.14
CA ARG A 119 13.82 -15.49 25.18
C ARG A 119 12.41 -15.82 24.67
N PHE A 120 12.25 -16.16 23.40
CA PHE A 120 11.08 -16.89 22.89
C PHE A 120 11.51 -17.81 21.74
N PRO A 121 11.73 -19.11 21.98
CA PRO A 121 12.17 -20.05 20.97
C PRO A 121 10.94 -20.65 20.26
N HIS A 122 10.66 -20.24 19.02
CA HIS A 122 10.40 -21.20 17.92
C HIS A 122 9.92 -20.63 16.57
N PHE A 123 9.65 -19.32 16.40
CA PHE A 123 9.23 -18.80 15.08
C PHE A 123 9.94 -17.51 14.62
N GLN A 124 10.86 -16.97 15.43
CA GLN A 124 11.47 -15.65 15.18
C GLN A 124 12.81 -15.67 14.44
N ASP A 125 13.45 -16.84 14.24
CA ASP A 125 14.85 -16.90 13.81
C ASP A 125 15.12 -16.98 12.29
N GLN A 126 14.13 -17.29 11.44
CA GLN A 126 14.40 -17.36 9.99
C GLN A 126 14.41 -16.00 9.28
N ILE A 127 13.75 -14.98 9.85
CA ILE A 127 13.72 -13.63 9.26
C ILE A 127 14.88 -12.76 9.76
N LEU A 128 15.51 -13.11 10.88
CA LEU A 128 16.65 -12.35 11.45
C LEU A 128 17.98 -12.56 10.72
N ARG A 129 18.05 -13.45 9.73
CA ARG A 129 19.24 -13.67 8.88
C ARG A 129 19.16 -13.02 7.50
N VAL A 130 18.00 -12.57 7.06
CA VAL A 130 17.85 -12.07 5.69
C VAL A 130 18.09 -10.55 5.70
N LYS A 131 19.21 -10.12 5.12
CA LYS A 131 19.50 -8.71 4.78
C LYS A 131 18.55 -8.12 3.73
N SER A 132 17.46 -8.81 3.41
CA SER A 132 16.51 -8.41 2.37
C SER A 132 15.73 -7.16 2.78
N HIS A 133 15.64 -6.20 1.86
CA HIS A 133 14.78 -5.02 1.98
C HIS A 133 13.38 -5.25 1.39
N ILE A 134 12.98 -6.52 1.18
CA ILE A 134 11.75 -6.96 0.52
C ILE A 134 10.96 -7.90 1.44
N PHE A 135 9.71 -7.56 1.74
CA PHE A 135 8.83 -8.34 2.63
C PHE A 135 7.40 -8.47 2.11
N ALA A 136 6.75 -9.59 2.44
CA ALA A 136 5.31 -9.75 2.25
C ALA A 136 4.53 -9.15 3.44
N TYR A 137 3.29 -8.72 3.20
CA TYR A 137 2.38 -8.24 4.24
C TYR A 137 0.93 -8.66 3.98
N HIS A 138 0.35 -9.40 4.91
CA HIS A 138 -1.05 -9.81 4.81
C HIS A 138 -1.66 -10.08 6.19
N ALA A 139 -2.98 -10.29 6.23
CA ALA A 139 -3.73 -10.52 7.47
C ALA A 139 -3.31 -11.78 8.24
N GLY A 140 -2.76 -12.78 7.54
CA GLY A 140 -2.23 -14.01 8.15
C GLY A 140 -0.93 -13.85 8.95
N LEU A 141 -0.22 -12.72 8.84
CA LEU A 141 0.94 -12.43 9.70
C LEU A 141 0.49 -12.07 11.12
N SER A 142 1.32 -12.40 12.11
CA SER A 142 1.05 -12.04 13.50
C SER A 142 1.03 -10.51 13.67
N GLY A 143 0.27 -10.02 14.66
CA GLY A 143 0.22 -8.60 14.99
C GLY A 143 1.62 -7.96 15.20
N PRO A 144 2.55 -8.59 15.94
CA PRO A 144 3.92 -8.12 16.07
C PRO A 144 4.69 -8.02 14.75
N GLU A 145 4.57 -9.01 13.86
CA GLU A 145 5.25 -9.00 12.56
C GLU A 145 4.73 -7.89 11.65
N ARG A 146 3.40 -7.73 11.55
CA ARG A 146 2.78 -6.64 10.79
C ARG A 146 3.29 -5.28 11.25
N ARG A 147 3.33 -5.04 12.57
CA ARG A 147 3.87 -3.80 13.14
C ARG A 147 5.35 -3.60 12.81
N ARG A 148 6.16 -4.67 12.85
CA ARG A 148 7.59 -4.60 12.51
C ARG A 148 7.79 -4.20 11.05
N ILE A 149 7.07 -4.83 10.12
CA ILE A 149 7.16 -4.56 8.68
C ILE A 149 6.69 -3.14 8.37
N GLN A 150 5.52 -2.74 8.90
CA GLN A 150 4.97 -1.40 8.70
C GLN A 150 5.92 -0.31 9.22
N ARG A 151 6.48 -0.46 10.43
CA ARG A 151 7.48 0.48 10.95
C ARG A 151 8.76 0.51 10.13
N SER A 152 9.23 -0.65 9.66
CA SER A 152 10.46 -0.73 8.86
C SER A 152 10.28 -0.10 7.48
N PHE A 153 9.12 -0.27 6.85
CA PHE A 153 8.80 0.39 5.59
C PHE A 153 8.62 1.90 5.76
N THR A 154 7.83 2.32 6.75
CA THR A 154 7.60 3.75 7.06
C THR A 154 8.92 4.45 7.38
N GLY A 155 9.78 3.81 8.19
CA GLY A 155 11.11 4.30 8.56
C GLY A 155 12.18 4.14 7.48
N GLY A 156 11.83 3.80 6.24
CA GLY A 156 12.78 3.77 5.13
C GLY A 156 13.86 2.69 5.25
N ARG A 157 13.54 1.55 5.87
CA ARG A 157 14.44 0.37 5.95
C ARG A 157 14.06 -0.72 4.96
N LEU A 158 12.82 -0.72 4.50
CA LEU A 158 12.35 -1.64 3.46
C LEU A 158 12.16 -0.88 2.15
N ARG A 159 12.73 -1.45 1.08
CA ARG A 159 12.57 -0.96 -0.27
C ARG A 159 11.22 -1.40 -0.83
N VAL A 160 10.86 -2.67 -0.66
CA VAL A 160 9.64 -3.23 -1.27
C VAL A 160 8.78 -3.91 -0.21
N VAL A 161 7.49 -3.59 -0.19
CA VAL A 161 6.49 -4.38 0.53
C VAL A 161 5.51 -4.94 -0.49
N VAL A 162 5.32 -6.26 -0.47
CA VAL A 162 4.32 -6.96 -1.28
C VAL A 162 3.13 -7.25 -0.37
N ALA A 163 2.00 -6.61 -0.61
CA ALA A 163 0.90 -6.56 0.34
C ALA A 163 -0.45 -6.92 -0.28
N THR A 164 -1.34 -7.44 0.56
CA THR A 164 -2.78 -7.31 0.27
C THR A 164 -3.29 -5.94 0.71
N VAL A 165 -4.55 -5.63 0.39
CA VAL A 165 -5.25 -4.41 0.82
C VAL A 165 -5.16 -4.14 2.33
N ALA A 166 -4.91 -5.18 3.14
CA ALA A 166 -4.71 -5.08 4.58
C ALA A 166 -3.56 -4.15 5.01
N PHE A 167 -2.58 -3.87 4.15
CA PHE A 167 -1.50 -2.92 4.47
C PHE A 167 -1.96 -1.46 4.42
N GLY A 168 -3.08 -1.18 3.77
CA GLY A 168 -3.51 0.17 3.48
C GLY A 168 -3.98 0.99 4.69
N MET A 169 -4.49 0.36 5.75
CA MET A 169 -4.99 1.13 6.89
C MET A 169 -3.83 1.62 7.76
N GLY A 170 -3.63 2.94 7.80
CA GLY A 170 -2.62 3.58 8.66
C GLY A 170 -1.19 3.61 8.10
N LEU A 171 -0.99 3.36 6.80
CA LEU A 171 0.28 3.70 6.15
C LEU A 171 0.39 5.22 5.98
N ASP A 172 1.36 5.81 6.66
CA ASP A 172 1.70 7.22 6.54
C ASP A 172 3.20 7.39 6.23
N LYS A 173 3.54 7.17 4.96
CA LYS A 173 4.89 7.38 4.44
C LYS A 173 4.79 8.38 3.28
N PRO A 174 5.37 9.58 3.38
CA PRO A 174 5.17 10.63 2.38
C PRO A 174 5.87 10.32 1.04
N ASP A 175 6.96 9.56 1.11
CA ASP A 175 7.93 9.33 0.05
C ASP A 175 7.81 7.93 -0.59
N VAL A 176 6.61 7.34 -0.64
CA VAL A 176 6.37 6.13 -1.46
C VAL A 176 6.51 6.50 -2.93
N ARG A 177 7.50 5.92 -3.61
CA ARG A 177 7.87 6.27 -5.00
C ARG A 177 7.10 5.47 -6.03
N ALA A 178 6.62 4.30 -5.65
CA ALA A 178 5.80 3.50 -6.55
C ALA A 178 4.72 2.68 -5.84
N VAL A 179 3.59 2.55 -6.53
CA VAL A 179 2.55 1.56 -6.23
C VAL A 179 2.38 0.69 -7.48
N VAL A 180 2.48 -0.62 -7.32
CA VAL A 180 2.31 -1.58 -8.41
C VAL A 180 1.17 -2.51 -8.08
N HIS A 181 0.16 -2.56 -8.93
CA HIS A 181 -0.94 -3.50 -8.82
C HIS A 181 -0.60 -4.74 -9.64
N TYR A 182 -0.23 -5.81 -8.94
CA TYR A 182 0.02 -7.12 -9.55
C TYR A 182 -1.28 -7.80 -10.01
N ASP A 183 -2.34 -7.57 -9.25
CA ASP A 183 -3.71 -7.95 -9.59
C ASP A 183 -4.58 -6.71 -9.66
N ILE A 184 -5.61 -6.75 -10.50
CA ILE A 184 -6.57 -5.66 -10.67
C ILE A 184 -7.34 -5.46 -9.35
N PRO A 185 -7.44 -4.20 -8.84
CA PRO A 185 -8.29 -3.88 -7.71
C PRO A 185 -9.76 -4.25 -7.96
N LYS A 186 -10.51 -4.49 -6.88
CA LYS A 186 -11.92 -4.91 -6.97
C LYS A 186 -12.81 -3.87 -7.65
N ASP A 187 -12.47 -2.60 -7.48
CA ASP A 187 -13.22 -1.47 -7.98
C ASP A 187 -12.29 -0.25 -8.14
N PHE A 188 -12.80 0.77 -8.83
CA PHE A 188 -12.07 2.00 -9.09
C PHE A 188 -11.76 2.80 -7.82
N GLU A 189 -12.66 2.78 -6.82
CA GLU A 189 -12.44 3.49 -5.55
C GLU A 189 -11.23 2.92 -4.82
N SER A 190 -11.11 1.59 -4.77
CA SER A 190 -9.96 0.88 -4.21
C SER A 190 -8.67 1.25 -4.95
N TYR A 191 -8.69 1.23 -6.29
CA TYR A 191 -7.53 1.65 -7.09
C TYR A 191 -7.08 3.07 -6.73
N VAL A 192 -8.00 4.04 -6.71
CA VAL A 192 -7.71 5.44 -6.39
C VAL A 192 -7.15 5.58 -4.98
N GLN A 193 -7.73 4.88 -4.00
CA GLN A 193 -7.25 4.91 -2.61
C GLN A 193 -5.84 4.32 -2.47
N GLU A 194 -5.55 3.26 -3.23
CA GLU A 194 -4.27 2.55 -3.20
C GLU A 194 -3.16 3.35 -3.87
N ILE A 195 -3.40 3.94 -5.04
CA ILE A 195 -2.41 4.81 -5.71
C ILE A 195 -2.17 6.12 -4.94
N GLY A 196 -3.16 6.63 -4.20
CA GLY A 196 -3.05 7.83 -3.35
C GLY A 196 -2.09 7.68 -2.15
N ARG A 197 -1.44 6.53 -2.03
CA ARG A 197 -0.34 6.28 -1.07
C ARG A 197 1.00 6.73 -1.61
N ALA A 198 1.14 6.80 -2.92
CA ALA A 198 2.35 7.25 -3.59
C ALA A 198 2.46 8.78 -3.57
N GLY A 199 3.69 9.30 -3.53
CA GLY A 199 3.96 10.71 -3.82
C GLY A 199 3.23 11.74 -2.95
N ARG A 200 2.97 11.44 -1.67
CA ARG A 200 2.32 12.40 -0.76
C ARG A 200 3.21 13.60 -0.42
N ASP A 201 4.52 13.49 -0.65
CA ASP A 201 5.48 14.59 -0.65
C ASP A 201 5.39 15.51 -1.89
N GLY A 202 4.46 15.24 -2.81
CA GLY A 202 4.27 16.00 -4.05
C GLY A 202 5.30 15.71 -5.15
N ARG A 203 6.30 14.84 -4.89
CA ARG A 203 7.30 14.47 -5.90
C ARG A 203 6.74 13.43 -6.86
N PRO A 204 7.31 13.30 -8.08
CA PRO A 204 6.89 12.29 -9.03
C PRO A 204 6.89 10.88 -8.41
N ALA A 205 5.79 10.17 -8.59
CA ALA A 205 5.65 8.78 -8.18
C ALA A 205 4.93 7.99 -9.27
N ARG A 206 5.23 6.70 -9.38
CA ARG A 206 4.70 5.85 -10.46
C ARG A 206 3.64 4.90 -9.94
N CYS A 207 2.56 4.78 -10.68
CA CYS A 207 1.52 3.79 -10.42
C CYS A 207 1.38 2.91 -11.65
N HIS A 208 1.60 1.60 -11.48
CA HIS A 208 1.56 0.65 -12.57
C HIS A 208 0.57 -0.47 -12.29
N LEU A 209 -0.31 -0.76 -13.24
CA LEU A 209 -1.29 -1.84 -13.15
C LEU A 209 -1.00 -2.89 -14.22
N PHE A 210 -0.85 -4.14 -13.78
CA PHE A 210 -0.87 -5.29 -14.69
C PHE A 210 -2.32 -5.75 -14.89
N LEU A 211 -2.75 -5.78 -16.16
CA LEU A 211 -4.01 -6.38 -16.56
C LEU A 211 -3.85 -7.89 -16.74
N ASP A 212 -4.95 -8.61 -16.53
CA ASP A 212 -5.03 -10.00 -16.97
C ASP A 212 -5.04 -10.01 -18.52
N PRO A 213 -4.19 -10.82 -19.16
CA PRO A 213 -4.08 -10.84 -20.63
C PRO A 213 -5.28 -11.50 -21.34
N GLU A 214 -6.26 -12.02 -20.59
CA GLU A 214 -7.42 -12.77 -21.09
C GLU A 214 -8.75 -12.01 -20.95
N VAL A 215 -8.71 -10.68 -20.84
CA VAL A 215 -9.91 -9.82 -20.93
C VAL A 215 -10.18 -9.43 -22.38
#